data_AF-A0A971QML4-F1
#
_entry.id   AF-A0A971QML4-F1
#
_cell.length_a   1.000
_cell.length_b   1.000
_cell.length_c   1.000
_cell.angle_alpha   90.00
_cell.angle_beta   90.00
_cell.angle_gamma   90.00
#
_symmetry.space_group_name_H-M   'P 1'
#
loop_
_entity.id
_entity.type
_entity.pdbx_description
1 polymer ?
#
loop_
_entity_poly.entity_id
_entity_poly.type
_entity_poly.pdbx_seq_one_letter_code
_entity_poly.pdbx_strand_id
1 'polypeptide(L)' 'MNSFIHLFIIVLFLIGIPLAVLALINALRKKQPGCSGNHDGVTYKGEKIKCPSCELRDHQAAMKKRPNDK' A
#
# COMPACT_ATOMS: atom_id res chain seq x y z
N MET A 1 -14.71 -16.63 -35.59
CA MET A 1 -15.15 -16.55 -34.18
C MET A 1 -14.09 -17.04 -33.20
N ASN A 2 -13.47 -18.22 -33.40
CA ASN A 2 -12.43 -18.72 -32.48
C ASN A 2 -11.22 -17.80 -32.29
N SER A 3 -10.72 -17.19 -33.37
CA SER A 3 -9.57 -16.29 -33.32
C SER A 3 -9.81 -15.06 -32.44
N PHE A 4 -11.03 -14.51 -32.45
CA PHE A 4 -11.42 -13.40 -31.58
C PHE A 4 -11.38 -13.81 -30.10
N ILE A 5 -11.88 -15.00 -29.78
CA ILE A 5 -11.87 -15.53 -28.40
C ILE A 5 -10.42 -15.73 -27.92
N HIS A 6 -9.54 -16.26 -28.76
CA HIS A 6 -8.12 -16.43 -28.40
C HIS A 6 -7.42 -15.09 -28.14
N LEU A 7 -7.61 -14.10 -29.02
CA LEU A 7 -7.07 -12.75 -28.83
C LEU A 7 -7.60 -12.10 -27.55
N PHE A 8 -8.89 -12.25 -27.28
CA PHE A 8 -9.53 -11.71 -26.08
C PHE A 8 -8.93 -12.32 -24.80
N ILE A 9 -8.74 -13.65 -24.78
CA ILE A 9 -8.10 -14.35 -23.65
C ILE A 9 -6.66 -13.88 -23.45
N ILE A 10 -5.88 -13.74 -24.52
CA ILE A 10 -4.49 -13.27 -24.44
C ILE A 10 -4.43 -11.87 -23.81
N VAL A 11 -5.29 -10.95 -24.26
CA VAL A 11 -5.34 -9.58 -23.71
C VAL A 11 -5.73 -9.59 -22.23
N LEU A 12 -6.71 -10.42 -21.83
CA LEU A 12 -7.08 -10.57 -20.42
C LEU A 12 -5.93 -11.11 -19.58
N PHE A 13 -5.13 -12.04 -20.11
CA PHE A 13 -3.94 -12.54 -19.42
C PHE A 13 -2.85 -11.46 -19.29
N LEU A 14 -2.58 -10.72 -20.37
CA LEU A 14 -1.55 -9.68 -20.39
C LEU A 14 -1.86 -8.50 -19.46
N ILE A 15 -3.13 -8.17 -19.23
CA ILE A 15 -3.54 -7.08 -18.34
C ILE A 15 -3.89 -7.60 -16.94
N GLY A 16 -4.58 -8.74 -16.87
CA GLY A 16 -5.06 -9.33 -15.63
C GLY A 16 -3.94 -9.80 -14.72
N ILE A 17 -2.89 -10.43 -15.25
CA ILE A 17 -1.75 -10.88 -14.43
C ILE A 17 -1.04 -9.68 -13.76
N PRO A 18 -0.60 -8.62 -14.49
CA PRO A 18 0.03 -7.47 -13.85
C PRO A 18 -0.85 -6.79 -12.81
N LEU A 19 -2.15 -6.63 -13.09
CA LEU A 19 -3.07 -6.04 -12.12
C LEU A 19 -3.24 -6.91 -10.88
N ALA A 20 -3.34 -8.23 -11.03
CA ALA A 20 -3.42 -9.16 -9.91
C ALA A 20 -2.15 -9.14 -9.06
N VAL A 21 -0.97 -9.06 -9.68
CA VAL A 21 0.31 -8.93 -8.97
C VAL A 21 0.39 -7.61 -8.21
N LEU A 22 0.00 -6.49 -8.81
CA LEU A 22 -0.06 -5.19 -8.13
C LEU A 22 -1.06 -5.18 -6.97
N ALA A 23 -2.23 -5.80 -7.16
CA ALA A 23 -3.23 -5.95 -6.11
C ALA A 23 -2.70 -6.80 -4.95
N LEU A 24 -2.00 -7.91 -5.24
CA LEU A 24 -1.37 -8.76 -4.24
C LEU A 24 -0.28 -8.00 -3.48
N ILE A 25 0.60 -7.28 -4.17
CA ILE A 25 1.65 -6.45 -3.55
C ILE A 25 1.01 -5.41 -2.62
N ASN A 26 -0.05 -4.73 -3.06
CA ASN A 26 -0.75 -3.75 -2.23
C ASN A 26 -1.46 -4.40 -1.03
N ALA A 27 -2.03 -5.59 -1.19
CA ALA A 27 -2.63 -6.34 -0.08
C ALA A 27 -1.56 -6.78 0.94
N LEU A 28 -0.41 -7.25 0.47
CA LEU A 28 0.73 -7.58 1.32
C LEU A 28 1.30 -6.34 2.01
N ARG A 29 1.40 -5.20 1.32
CA ARG A 29 1.81 -3.91 1.91
C ARG A 29 0.86 -3.45 3.03
N LYS A 30 -0.44 -3.74 2.94
CA LYS A 30 -1.40 -3.46 4.02
C LYS A 30 -1.20 -4.37 5.24
N LYS A 31 -0.73 -5.60 5.02
CA LYS A 31 -0.47 -6.58 6.08
C LYS A 31 0.94 -6.47 6.68
N GLN A 32 1.88 -5.96 5.90
CA GLN A 32 3.19 -5.58 6.40
C GLN A 32 2.99 -4.35 7.32
N PRO A 33 3.37 -4.44 8.60
CA PRO A 33 3.40 -3.24 9.43
C PRO A 33 4.35 -2.26 8.74
N GLY A 34 3.82 -1.11 8.32
CA GLY A 34 4.68 -0.01 7.90
C GLY A 34 5.65 0.29 9.05
N CYS A 35 6.95 0.19 8.78
CA CYS A 35 8.02 0.16 9.79
C CYS A 35 7.97 -1.12 10.65
N SER A 36 9.14 -1.72 10.88
CA SER A 36 9.36 -3.09 11.34
C SER A 36 8.77 -3.42 12.72
N GLY A 37 7.45 -3.42 12.92
CA GLY A 37 6.76 -3.92 14.12
C GLY A 37 7.16 -3.30 15.48
N ASN A 38 8.18 -2.44 15.48
CA ASN A 38 8.71 -1.72 16.61
C ASN A 38 8.50 -0.25 16.25
N HIS A 39 7.69 0.44 17.04
CA HIS A 39 7.23 1.81 16.82
C HIS A 39 8.35 2.87 16.89
N ASP A 40 9.61 2.45 16.83
CA ASP A 40 10.76 3.31 16.91
C ASP A 40 11.23 3.66 15.50
N GLY A 41 11.16 4.96 15.21
CA GLY A 41 11.86 5.55 14.08
C GLY A 41 13.30 5.02 13.99
N VAL A 42 13.79 4.87 12.77
CA VAL A 42 15.15 4.41 12.53
C VAL A 42 16.08 5.50 13.06
N THR A 43 17.00 5.15 13.97
CA THR A 43 17.96 6.14 14.47
C THR A 43 19.04 6.33 13.43
N TYR A 44 19.09 7.51 12.81
CA TYR A 44 20.09 7.84 11.80
C TYR A 44 20.87 9.05 12.29
N LYS A 45 22.19 8.90 12.42
CA LYS A 45 23.11 9.94 12.96
C LYS A 45 22.69 10.48 14.34
N GLY A 46 22.11 9.63 15.19
CA GLY A 46 21.67 10.00 16.54
C GLY A 46 20.28 10.64 16.62
N GLU A 47 19.61 10.89 15.49
CA GLU A 47 18.24 11.39 15.45
C GLU A 47 17.23 10.26 15.16
N LYS A 48 16.10 10.26 15.86
CA LYS A 48 15.00 9.32 15.60
C LYS A 48 14.22 9.79 14.36
N ILE A 49 14.45 9.15 13.22
CA ILE A 49 13.74 9.45 11.97
C ILE A 49 12.49 8.58 11.87
N LYS A 50 11.31 9.21 11.86
CA LYS A 50 10.06 8.51 11.55
C LYS A 50 9.98 8.22 10.06
N CYS A 51 9.41 7.07 9.72
CA CYS A 51 9.19 6.72 8.32
C CYS A 51 8.08 7.61 7.71
N PRO A 52 8.17 8.07 6.45
CA PRO A 52 7.15 8.92 5.85
C PRO A 52 5.75 8.29 5.87
N SER A 53 5.66 6.96 5.75
CA SER A 53 4.39 6.23 5.87
C SER A 53 3.84 6.18 7.30
N CYS A 54 4.69 6.29 8.32
CA CYS A 54 4.33 6.39 9.73
C CYS A 54 3.74 7.77 10.02
N GLU A 55 4.40 8.82 9.53
CA GLU A 55 3.94 10.21 9.66
C GLU A 55 2.59 10.41 8.99
N LEU A 56 2.41 9.92 7.76
CA LEU A 56 1.13 9.99 7.05
C LEU A 56 0.00 9.29 7.82
N ARG A 57 0.26 8.14 8.46
CA ARG A 57 -0.73 7.45 9.30
C ARG A 57 -1.07 8.24 10.55
N ASP A 58 -0.07 8.81 11.24
CA ASP A 58 -0.28 9.67 12.42
C ASP A 58 -1.11 10.90 12.04
N HIS A 59 -0.81 11.54 10.91
CA HIS A 59 -1.58 12.68 10.38
C HIS A 59 -3.02 12.29 10.03
N GLN A 60 -3.24 11.15 9.36
CA GLN A 60 -4.58 10.66 9.05
C GLN A 60 -5.36 10.28 10.31
N ALA A 61 -4.71 9.67 11.31
CA ALA A 61 -5.32 9.37 12.59
C ALA A 61 -5.68 10.64 13.38
N ALA A 62 -4.82 11.65 13.35
CA ALA A 62 -5.09 12.97 13.95
C ALA A 62 -6.24 13.70 13.25
N MET A 63 -6.31 13.67 11.93
CA MET A 63 -7.43 14.20 11.14
C MET A 63 -8.74 13.47 11.47
N LYS A 64 -8.70 12.13 11.57
CA LYS A 64 -9.87 11.29 11.86
C LYS A 64 -10.38 11.41 13.31
N LYS A 65 -9.56 11.90 14.25
CA LYS A 65 -9.96 12.19 15.63
C LYS A 65 -10.61 13.57 15.83
N ARG A 66 -10.67 14.43 14.80
CA ARG A 66 -11.39 15.72 14.81
C ARG A 66 -12.81 15.72 14.20
N PRO A 67 -13.68 14.69 14.34
CA PRO A 67 -15.03 14.78 13.80
C PRO A 67 -16.08 15.26 14.82
N ASN A 68 -15.71 15.99 15.89
CA ASN A 68 -16.71 16.61 16.79
C ASN A 68 -16.15 17.66 17.78
N ASP A 69 -15.32 18.59 17.31
CA ASP A 69 -15.13 19.87 18.02
C ASP A 69 -15.84 20.96 17.20
N LYS A 70 -17.18 20.94 17.24
CA LYS A 70 -18.10 22.07 17.05
C LYS A 70 -19.54 21.62 17.26
#